data_AF-A0A3D8YQ67-F1
#
_entry.id   AF-A0A3D8YQ67-F1
#
_cell.length_a   1.000
_cell.length_b   1.000
_cell.length_c   1.000
_cell.angle_alpha   90.00
_cell.angle_beta   90.00
_cell.angle_gamma   90.00
#
_symmetry.space_group_name_H-M   'P 1'
#
loop_
_entity.id
_entity.type
_entity.pdbx_description
1 polymer ?
#
loop_
_entity_poly.entity_id
_entity_poly.type
_entity_poly.pdbx_seq_one_letter_code
_entity_poly.pdbx_strand_id
1 'polypeptide(L)'
;MTPGINAPPMHSHWRSTTIPHIGNWRDDIIKKRKGEYKIDEEETTQLLDKKEMTDAIDSGKIKVELNPNKQNRHQLGHKLYEDYKKKNLQKGLPIPSYTELDNNELNSFIQQKTGSGRLIASDTGEWRNKEVIDFGKDIGKVNINGKFITTKWGIVHYSKTGTHVIPKKED
;
A
#
# COMPACT_ATOMS: atom_id res chain seq x y z
N MET A 1 13.61 49.40 10.04
CA MET A 1 13.71 48.94 8.64
C MET A 1 15.04 48.21 8.50
N THR A 2 15.04 46.97 8.01
CA THR A 2 16.30 46.24 7.77
C THR A 2 16.84 46.66 6.40
N PRO A 3 18.10 47.12 6.28
CA PRO A 3 18.69 47.49 4.99
C PRO A 3 18.69 46.28 4.04
N GLY A 4 18.43 46.52 2.75
CA GLY A 4 18.53 45.48 1.73
C GLY A 4 19.97 45.00 1.53
N ILE A 5 20.13 43.82 0.95
CA ILE A 5 21.44 43.24 0.64
C ILE A 5 21.86 43.74 -0.74
N ASN A 6 23.10 44.23 -0.87
CA ASN A 6 23.65 44.61 -2.17
C ASN A 6 24.00 43.35 -2.97
N ALA A 7 23.20 43.03 -3.98
CA ALA A 7 23.46 41.87 -4.83
C ALA A 7 24.48 42.24 -5.93
N PRO A 8 25.51 41.40 -6.14
CA PRO A 8 26.47 41.61 -7.20
C PRO A 8 25.77 41.58 -8.57
N PRO A 9 26.29 42.32 -9.56
CA PRO A 9 25.69 42.35 -10.88
C PRO A 9 25.79 40.97 -11.54
N MET A 10 24.68 40.52 -12.15
CA MET A 10 24.63 39.22 -12.84
C MET A 10 25.37 39.22 -14.18
N HIS A 11 25.83 40.38 -14.64
CA HIS A 11 26.63 40.56 -15.85
C HIS A 11 27.60 41.73 -15.71
N SER A 12 28.72 41.73 -16.44
CA SER A 12 29.78 42.74 -16.36
C SER A 12 29.33 44.18 -16.64
N HIS A 13 28.23 44.35 -17.37
CA HIS A 13 27.65 45.64 -17.75
C HIS A 13 26.45 46.06 -16.90
N TRP A 14 26.08 45.26 -15.90
CA TRP A 14 24.99 45.59 -14.99
C TRP A 14 25.52 46.26 -13.74
N ARG A 15 24.73 47.18 -13.18
CA ARG A 15 25.00 47.76 -11.87
C ARG A 15 24.46 46.82 -10.78
N SER A 16 25.08 46.88 -9.60
CA SER A 16 24.57 46.17 -8.44
C SER A 16 23.16 46.66 -8.09
N THR A 17 22.32 45.76 -7.60
CA THR A 17 20.94 46.07 -7.20
C THR A 17 20.77 45.79 -5.72
N THR A 18 20.16 46.72 -5.01
CA THR A 18 19.75 46.50 -3.62
C THR A 18 18.50 45.64 -3.60
N ILE A 19 18.63 44.39 -3.20
CA ILE A 19 17.49 43.48 -3.04
C ILE A 19 16.96 43.66 -1.61
N PRO A 20 15.64 43.86 -1.42
CA PRO A 20 15.06 43.91 -0.08
C PRO A 20 15.40 42.62 0.68
N HIS A 21 15.64 42.73 1.98
CA HIS A 21 15.88 41.55 2.79
C HIS A 21 14.60 40.72 2.88
N ILE A 22 14.50 39.71 2.01
CA ILE A 22 13.48 38.68 2.08
C ILE A 22 14.03 37.68 3.10
N GLY A 23 13.42 37.65 4.29
CA GLY A 23 13.75 36.66 5.31
C GLY A 23 13.46 35.22 4.84
N ASN A 24 13.39 34.26 5.76
CA ASN A 24 13.04 32.88 5.43
C ASN A 24 11.54 32.75 5.12
N TRP A 25 11.09 33.39 4.05
CA TRP A 25 9.70 33.48 3.63
C TRP A 25 9.05 32.10 3.47
N ARG A 26 9.83 31.07 3.09
CA ARG A 26 9.38 29.67 3.06
C ARG A 26 9.02 29.16 4.45
N ASP A 27 9.90 29.33 5.43
CA ASP A 27 9.64 28.91 6.81
C ASP A 27 8.50 29.72 7.42
N ASP A 28 8.43 31.02 7.12
CA ASP A 28 7.34 31.89 7.57
C ASP A 28 5.98 31.45 7.00
N ILE A 29 5.93 31.04 5.72
CA ILE A 29 4.72 30.49 5.10
C ILE A 29 4.35 29.15 5.75
N ILE A 30 5.31 28.24 5.90
CA ILE A 30 5.06 26.93 6.53
C ILE A 30 4.57 27.13 7.96
N LYS A 31 5.18 28.03 8.73
CA LYS A 31 4.81 28.34 10.11
C LYS A 31 3.42 28.98 10.20
N LYS A 32 3.10 29.94 9.32
CA LYS A 32 1.77 30.57 9.26
C LYS A 32 0.67 29.56 8.91
N ARG A 33 0.95 28.61 8.02
CA ARG A 33 -0.01 27.62 7.54
C ARG A 33 -0.02 26.32 8.34
N LYS A 34 0.91 26.16 9.29
CA LYS A 34 1.02 24.95 10.12
C LYS A 34 -0.25 24.81 10.96
N GLY A 35 -1.06 23.78 10.67
CA GLY A 35 -2.33 23.52 11.33
C GLY A 35 -3.57 24.18 10.69
N GLU A 36 -3.41 24.98 9.63
CA GLU A 36 -4.55 25.47 8.83
C GLU A 36 -5.16 24.33 8.00
N TYR A 37 -4.33 23.40 7.51
CA TYR A 37 -4.76 22.19 6.83
C TYR A 37 -4.84 21.06 7.85
N LYS A 38 -6.07 20.72 8.26
CA LYS A 38 -6.35 19.48 8.96
C LYS A 38 -6.51 18.41 7.90
N ILE A 39 -5.41 17.74 7.55
CA ILE A 39 -5.51 16.46 6.85
C ILE A 39 -6.00 15.48 7.89
N ASP A 40 -6.97 14.65 7.51
CA ASP A 40 -7.46 13.59 8.37
C ASP A 40 -6.31 12.67 8.81
N GLU A 41 -6.26 12.29 10.08
CA GLU A 41 -5.14 11.51 10.62
C GLU A 41 -4.97 10.19 9.87
N GLU A 42 -6.08 9.55 9.51
CA GLU A 42 -6.07 8.31 8.73
C GLU A 42 -5.56 8.53 7.30
N GLU A 43 -5.95 9.62 6.64
CA GLU A 43 -5.38 10.00 5.34
C GLU A 43 -3.86 10.21 5.41
N THR A 44 -3.36 10.88 6.47
CA THR A 44 -1.91 11.05 6.65
C THR A 44 -1.18 9.72 6.85
N THR A 45 -1.75 8.79 7.64
CA THR A 45 -1.17 7.46 7.83
C THR A 45 -1.14 6.67 6.53
N GLN A 46 -2.22 6.68 5.75
CA GLN A 46 -2.25 5.99 4.45
C GLN A 46 -1.23 6.58 3.46
N LEU A 47 -0.99 7.89 3.47
CA LEU A 47 0.04 8.52 2.64
C LEU A 47 1.46 8.09 3.05
N LEU A 48 1.73 7.99 4.35
CA LEU A 48 3.01 7.51 4.87
C LEU A 48 3.24 6.03 4.53
N ASP A 49 2.24 5.18 4.76
CA ASP A 49 2.29 3.76 4.42
C ASP A 49 2.52 3.56 2.91
N LYS A 50 1.88 4.38 2.07
CA LYS A 50 2.03 4.30 0.62
C LYS A 50 3.46 4.65 0.18
N LYS A 51 4.07 5.64 0.84
CA LYS A 51 5.49 5.96 0.62
C LYS A 51 6.40 4.81 1.05
N GLU A 52 6.15 4.22 2.22
CA GLU A 52 6.92 3.06 2.70
C GLU A 52 6.81 1.88 1.74
N MET A 53 5.60 1.61 1.24
CA MET A 53 5.33 0.58 0.24
C MET A 53 6.10 0.83 -1.06
N THR A 54 6.07 2.05 -1.62
CA THR A 54 6.83 2.37 -2.85
C THR A 54 8.32 2.17 -2.64
N ASP A 55 8.87 2.64 -1.51
CA ASP A 55 10.28 2.46 -1.18
C ASP A 55 10.63 0.97 -1.04
N ALA A 56 9.73 0.15 -0.50
CA ALA A 56 9.91 -1.29 -0.36
C ALA A 56 9.86 -2.04 -1.70
N ILE A 57 9.04 -1.58 -2.66
CA ILE A 57 8.99 -2.11 -4.02
C ILE A 57 10.28 -1.76 -4.76
N ASP A 58 10.68 -0.48 -4.74
CA ASP A 58 11.84 0.03 -5.46
C ASP A 58 13.15 -0.57 -4.95
N SER A 59 13.26 -0.77 -3.62
CA SER A 59 14.40 -1.43 -3.00
C SER A 59 14.40 -2.96 -3.17
N GLY A 60 13.33 -3.55 -3.73
CA GLY A 60 13.18 -5.00 -3.87
C GLY A 60 13.01 -5.75 -2.56
N LYS A 61 12.68 -5.05 -1.46
CA LYS A 61 12.33 -5.66 -0.17
C LYS A 61 11.06 -6.50 -0.29
N ILE A 62 10.14 -6.08 -1.17
CA ILE A 62 8.94 -6.82 -1.53
C ILE A 62 8.82 -6.97 -3.05
N LYS A 63 8.02 -7.95 -3.47
CA LYS A 63 7.68 -8.19 -4.87
C LYS A 63 6.17 -8.21 -5.04
N VAL A 64 5.69 -7.47 -6.03
CA VAL A 64 4.27 -7.44 -6.42
C VAL A 64 3.86 -8.73 -7.13
N GLU A 65 4.80 -9.38 -7.83
CA GLU A 65 4.57 -10.64 -8.52
C GLU A 65 4.03 -11.74 -7.59
N LEU A 66 2.97 -12.41 -8.04
CA LEU A 66 2.34 -13.53 -7.34
C LEU A 66 3.34 -14.69 -7.18
N ASN A 67 3.39 -15.26 -5.98
CA ASN A 67 4.14 -16.47 -5.68
C ASN A 67 3.21 -17.69 -5.73
N PRO A 68 3.31 -18.55 -6.76
CA PRO A 68 2.40 -19.69 -6.92
C PRO A 68 2.44 -20.65 -5.74
N ASN A 69 3.63 -20.92 -5.17
CA ASN A 69 3.76 -21.85 -4.04
C ASN A 69 2.99 -21.38 -2.79
N LYS A 70 2.88 -20.05 -2.59
CA LYS A 70 2.06 -19.47 -1.52
C LYS A 70 0.60 -19.40 -1.93
N GLN A 71 0.29 -18.92 -3.15
CA GLN A 71 -1.08 -18.76 -3.63
C GLN A 71 -1.84 -20.08 -3.73
N ASN A 72 -1.18 -21.15 -4.19
CA ASN A 72 -1.82 -22.44 -4.43
C ASN A 72 -2.39 -23.11 -3.16
N ARG A 73 -2.03 -22.63 -1.97
CA ARG A 73 -2.65 -23.02 -0.69
C ARG A 73 -4.01 -22.38 -0.47
N HIS A 74 -4.33 -21.36 -1.25
CA HIS A 74 -5.57 -20.60 -1.24
C HIS A 74 -6.28 -20.69 -2.59
N GLN A 75 -5.91 -21.60 -3.49
CA GLN A 75 -6.55 -21.73 -4.80
C GLN A 75 -7.42 -22.99 -4.84
N LEU A 76 -8.72 -22.83 -5.13
CA LEU A 76 -9.65 -23.96 -5.22
C LEU A 76 -9.21 -24.95 -6.30
N GLY A 77 -9.33 -26.25 -6.01
CA GLY A 77 -8.98 -27.31 -6.97
C GLY A 77 -7.48 -27.64 -7.06
N HIS A 78 -6.60 -26.88 -6.41
CA HIS A 78 -5.18 -27.21 -6.35
C HIS A 78 -4.87 -28.21 -5.22
N LYS A 79 -3.94 -29.15 -5.45
CA LYS A 79 -3.55 -30.17 -4.46
C LYS A 79 -3.11 -29.56 -3.11
N LEU A 80 -2.31 -28.48 -3.16
CA LEU A 80 -1.87 -27.75 -1.96
C LEU A 80 -3.02 -27.13 -1.16
N TYR A 81 -4.12 -26.75 -1.79
CA TYR A 81 -5.31 -26.27 -1.09
C TYR A 81 -6.00 -27.41 -0.35
N GLU A 82 -6.17 -28.57 -1.00
CA GLU A 82 -6.76 -29.76 -0.34
C GLU A 82 -5.92 -30.24 0.84
N ASP A 83 -4.60 -30.24 0.71
CA ASP A 83 -3.69 -30.60 1.81
C ASP A 83 -3.77 -29.58 2.96
N TYR A 84 -3.87 -28.29 2.64
CA TYR A 84 -4.02 -27.23 3.63
C TYR A 84 -5.38 -27.30 4.36
N LYS A 85 -6.46 -27.56 3.62
CA LYS A 85 -7.80 -27.79 4.15
C LYS A 85 -7.83 -28.99 5.10
N LYS A 86 -7.26 -30.13 4.71
CA LYS A 86 -7.14 -31.32 5.58
C LYS A 86 -6.39 -31.00 6.87
N LYS A 87 -5.28 -30.26 6.77
CA LYS A 87 -4.49 -29.84 7.93
C LYS A 87 -5.28 -28.92 8.88
N ASN A 88 -6.09 -28.01 8.34
CA ASN A 88 -6.97 -27.17 9.16
C ASN A 88 -8.04 -28.00 9.88
N LEU A 89 -8.69 -28.92 9.16
CA LEU A 89 -9.70 -29.81 9.73
C LEU A 89 -9.14 -30.67 10.87
N GLN A 90 -7.94 -31.24 10.69
CA GLN A 90 -7.26 -32.02 11.75
C GLN A 90 -6.96 -31.19 13.01
N LYS A 91 -6.80 -29.87 12.87
CA LYS A 91 -6.54 -28.94 13.97
C LYS A 91 -7.80 -28.32 14.56
N GLY A 92 -8.99 -28.68 14.06
CA GLY A 92 -10.25 -28.02 14.43
C GLY A 92 -10.32 -26.55 13.97
N LEU A 93 -9.52 -26.17 12.97
CA LEU A 93 -9.54 -24.83 12.37
C LEU A 93 -10.58 -24.75 11.25
N PRO A 94 -11.12 -23.55 10.96
CA PRO A 94 -12.06 -23.37 9.87
C PRO A 94 -11.41 -23.71 8.51
N ILE A 95 -12.26 -24.15 7.58
CA ILE A 95 -11.86 -24.35 6.18
C ILE A 95 -11.34 -23.01 5.64
N PRO A 96 -10.17 -22.98 4.99
CA PRO A 96 -9.61 -21.74 4.49
C PRO A 96 -10.44 -21.14 3.35
N SER A 97 -10.56 -19.81 3.34
CA SER A 97 -11.00 -19.02 2.17
C SER A 97 -10.12 -19.32 0.96
N TYR A 98 -10.69 -19.18 -0.24
CA TYR A 98 -10.02 -19.57 -1.47
C TYR A 98 -10.35 -18.67 -2.66
N THR A 99 -9.39 -18.50 -3.54
CA THR A 99 -9.54 -17.91 -4.86
C THR A 99 -10.05 -18.96 -5.86
N GLU A 100 -10.86 -18.51 -6.80
CA GLU A 100 -11.37 -19.33 -7.91
C GLU A 100 -10.66 -19.00 -9.24
N LEU A 101 -10.04 -17.82 -9.34
CA LEU A 101 -9.23 -17.43 -10.49
C LEU A 101 -7.92 -18.20 -10.55
N ASP A 102 -7.38 -18.39 -11.76
CA ASP A 102 -6.04 -18.94 -11.94
C ASP A 102 -4.95 -17.91 -11.59
N ASN A 103 -3.73 -18.39 -11.41
CA ASN A 103 -2.60 -17.56 -10.96
C ASN A 103 -2.20 -16.47 -11.95
N ASN A 104 -2.36 -16.69 -13.26
CA ASN A 104 -1.98 -15.69 -14.26
C ASN A 104 -2.98 -14.53 -14.22
N GLU A 105 -4.28 -14.85 -14.24
CA GLU A 105 -5.33 -13.85 -14.16
C GLU A 105 -5.24 -13.06 -12.84
N LEU A 106 -5.07 -13.76 -11.71
CA LEU A 106 -4.93 -13.12 -10.41
C LEU A 106 -3.66 -12.25 -10.32
N ASN A 107 -2.54 -12.69 -10.90
CA ASN A 107 -1.31 -11.89 -10.94
C ASN A 107 -1.48 -10.60 -11.76
N SER A 108 -2.19 -10.66 -12.90
CA SER A 108 -2.53 -9.47 -13.68
C SER A 108 -3.35 -8.47 -12.87
N PHE A 109 -4.34 -8.95 -12.10
CA PHE A 109 -5.12 -8.09 -11.22
C PHE A 109 -4.29 -7.46 -10.11
N ILE A 110 -3.38 -8.22 -9.48
CA ILE A 110 -2.46 -7.67 -8.46
C ILE A 110 -1.61 -6.56 -9.06
N GLN A 111 -1.00 -6.77 -10.23
CA GLN A 111 -0.16 -5.75 -10.88
C GLN A 111 -0.94 -4.47 -11.20
N GLN A 112 -2.20 -4.58 -11.63
CA GLN A 112 -3.03 -3.43 -11.96
C GLN A 112 -3.54 -2.67 -10.72
N LYS A 113 -3.77 -3.36 -9.60
CA LYS A 113 -4.48 -2.82 -8.44
C LYS A 113 -3.58 -2.52 -7.23
N THR A 114 -2.32 -2.92 -7.25
CA THR A 114 -1.36 -2.64 -6.18
C THR A 114 -1.28 -1.13 -5.89
N GLY A 115 -1.42 -0.76 -4.62
CA GLY A 115 -1.39 0.63 -4.14
C GLY A 115 -2.70 1.42 -4.33
N SER A 116 -3.79 0.74 -4.71
CA SER A 116 -5.14 1.33 -4.86
C SER A 116 -6.06 1.08 -3.67
N GLY A 117 -5.71 0.09 -2.85
CA GLY A 117 -6.44 -0.33 -1.68
C GLY A 117 -5.97 0.33 -0.39
N ARG A 118 -6.55 -0.11 0.72
CA ARG A 118 -6.20 0.34 2.07
C ARG A 118 -4.99 -0.44 2.58
N LEU A 119 -3.94 0.27 2.97
CA LEU A 119 -2.76 -0.34 3.59
C LEU A 119 -3.03 -0.67 5.05
N ILE A 120 -2.60 -1.86 5.48
CA ILE A 120 -2.79 -2.31 6.86
C ILE A 120 -1.52 -2.00 7.65
N ALA A 121 -1.63 -1.06 8.58
CA ALA A 121 -0.58 -0.75 9.56
C ALA A 121 -0.77 -1.53 10.87
N SER A 122 0.27 -1.52 11.70
CA SER A 122 0.19 -1.86 13.12
C SER A 122 -0.41 -0.72 13.94
N ASP A 123 -0.71 -1.01 15.21
CA ASP A 123 -1.15 0.01 16.17
C ASP A 123 -0.05 1.06 16.45
N THR A 124 1.21 0.76 16.08
CA THR A 124 2.35 1.68 16.14
C THR A 124 2.53 2.50 14.87
N GLY A 125 1.67 2.30 13.86
CA GLY A 125 1.72 3.03 12.58
C GLY A 125 2.74 2.48 11.58
N GLU A 126 3.24 1.26 11.76
CA GLU A 126 4.15 0.61 10.81
C GLU A 126 3.38 -0.24 9.80
N TRP A 127 3.67 -0.08 8.52
CA TRP A 127 3.01 -0.86 7.49
C TRP A 127 3.33 -2.36 7.59
N ARG A 128 2.30 -3.22 7.59
CA ARG A 128 2.45 -4.67 7.81
C ARG A 128 2.72 -5.46 6.54
N ASN A 129 3.16 -4.82 5.45
CA ASN A 129 3.30 -5.43 4.13
C ASN A 129 1.98 -6.05 3.61
N LYS A 130 0.85 -5.42 3.95
CA LYS A 130 -0.49 -5.89 3.55
C LYS A 130 -1.34 -4.75 3.02
N GLU A 131 -2.16 -5.08 2.03
CA GLU A 131 -3.11 -4.16 1.41
C GLU A 131 -4.46 -4.87 1.24
N VAL A 132 -5.55 -4.18 1.55
CA VAL A 132 -6.91 -4.64 1.27
C VAL A 132 -7.35 -4.02 -0.04
N ILE A 133 -7.56 -4.85 -1.07
CA ILE A 133 -7.85 -4.41 -2.43
C ILE A 133 -9.24 -4.88 -2.86
N ASP A 134 -10.01 -3.98 -3.48
CA ASP A 134 -11.14 -4.32 -4.34
C ASP A 134 -10.64 -4.61 -5.76
N PHE A 135 -10.69 -5.87 -6.17
CA PHE A 135 -10.26 -6.29 -7.49
C PHE A 135 -11.27 -5.95 -8.60
N GLY A 136 -12.49 -5.54 -8.24
CA GLY A 136 -13.56 -5.18 -9.19
C GLY A 136 -14.18 -6.39 -9.91
N LYS A 137 -13.72 -7.60 -9.62
CA LYS A 137 -14.22 -8.89 -10.13
C LYS A 137 -14.22 -9.89 -9.00
N ASP A 138 -15.18 -10.82 -9.02
CA ASP A 138 -15.20 -11.94 -8.08
C ASP A 138 -13.90 -12.74 -8.18
N ILE A 139 -13.12 -12.75 -7.09
CA ILE A 139 -11.82 -13.44 -7.03
C ILE A 139 -11.94 -14.82 -6.37
N GLY A 140 -13.00 -15.06 -5.62
CA GLY A 140 -13.25 -16.33 -4.94
C GLY A 140 -14.22 -16.19 -3.77
N LYS A 141 -14.05 -17.03 -2.74
CA LYS A 141 -14.96 -17.10 -1.61
C LYS A 141 -14.27 -16.95 -0.26
N VAL A 142 -14.86 -16.14 0.60
CA VAL A 142 -14.47 -16.02 2.02
C VAL A 142 -15.29 -16.98 2.87
N ASN A 143 -14.63 -17.72 3.76
CA ASN A 143 -15.33 -18.53 4.77
C ASN A 143 -15.68 -17.68 6.00
N ILE A 144 -16.98 -17.50 6.25
CA ILE A 144 -17.50 -16.84 7.44
C ILE A 144 -18.36 -17.85 8.19
N ASN A 145 -17.85 -18.35 9.32
CA ASN A 145 -18.54 -19.30 10.20
C ASN A 145 -19.06 -20.56 9.47
N GLY A 146 -18.30 -21.08 8.51
CA GLY A 146 -18.65 -22.26 7.71
C GLY A 146 -19.43 -21.95 6.43
N LYS A 147 -19.88 -20.71 6.23
CA LYS A 147 -20.55 -20.27 5.00
C LYS A 147 -19.56 -19.60 4.07
N PHE A 148 -19.54 -20.04 2.82
CA PHE A 148 -18.75 -19.43 1.77
C PHE A 148 -19.55 -18.33 1.06
N ILE A 149 -19.00 -17.12 1.03
CA ILE A 149 -19.58 -15.95 0.38
C ILE A 149 -18.62 -15.48 -0.70
N THR A 150 -19.14 -15.29 -1.91
CA THR A 150 -18.37 -14.73 -3.03
C THR A 150 -17.90 -13.32 -2.71
N THR A 151 -16.67 -12.99 -3.09
CA THR A 151 -16.07 -11.69 -2.83
C THR A 151 -15.15 -11.26 -3.96
N LYS A 152 -15.14 -9.95 -4.21
CA LYS A 152 -14.17 -9.22 -5.03
C LYS A 152 -13.02 -8.62 -4.23
N TRP A 153 -13.10 -8.70 -2.90
CA TRP A 153 -12.13 -8.13 -1.98
C TRP A 153 -11.11 -9.16 -1.52
N GLY A 154 -9.84 -8.78 -1.46
CA GLY A 154 -8.77 -9.64 -0.94
C GLY A 154 -7.72 -8.88 -0.15
N ILE A 155 -7.12 -9.57 0.82
CA ILE A 155 -5.90 -9.12 1.48
C ILE A 155 -4.73 -9.59 0.63
N VAL A 156 -3.96 -8.65 0.13
CA VAL A 156 -2.70 -8.88 -0.58
C VAL A 156 -1.57 -8.86 0.44
N HIS A 157 -0.82 -9.96 0.51
CA HIS A 157 0.32 -10.11 1.40
C HIS A 157 1.62 -10.01 0.59
N TYR A 158 2.36 -8.92 0.78
CA TYR A 158 3.63 -8.67 0.12
C TYR A 158 4.79 -9.34 0.85
N SER A 159 5.76 -9.84 0.11
CA SER A 159 7.02 -10.35 0.68
C SER A 159 8.15 -10.35 -0.34
N LYS A 160 9.39 -10.54 0.13
CA LYS A 160 10.58 -10.66 -0.74
C LYS A 160 10.47 -11.80 -1.77
N THR A 161 9.78 -12.88 -1.43
CA THR A 161 9.61 -14.04 -2.33
C THR A 161 8.42 -13.94 -3.26
N GLY A 162 7.66 -12.85 -3.22
CA GLY A 162 6.43 -12.66 -3.98
C GLY A 162 5.18 -12.60 -3.10
N THR A 163 4.06 -12.36 -3.77
CA THR A 163 2.79 -11.97 -3.16
C THR A 163 1.77 -13.10 -3.21
N HIS A 164 0.81 -13.10 -2.29
CA HIS A 164 -0.37 -13.96 -2.37
C HIS A 164 -1.59 -13.21 -1.86
N VAL A 165 -2.76 -13.65 -2.31
CA VAL A 165 -4.06 -13.03 -2.05
C VAL A 165 -4.93 -14.01 -1.27
N ILE A 166 -5.53 -13.49 -0.20
CA ILE A 166 -6.52 -14.21 0.60
C ILE A 166 -7.86 -13.48 0.47
N PRO A 167 -8.93 -14.14 -0.02
CA PRO A 167 -10.25 -13.51 -0.08
C PRO A 167 -10.72 -13.02 1.29
N LYS A 168 -11.24 -11.80 1.31
CA LYS A 168 -11.75 -11.12 2.50
C LYS A 168 -13.22 -10.77 2.31
N LYS A 169 -13.96 -10.61 3.40
CA LYS A 169 -15.22 -9.88 3.38
C LYS A 169 -14.95 -8.45 2.87
N GLU A 170 -15.94 -7.87 2.19
CA GLU A 170 -15.99 -6.44 1.94
C GLU A 170 -15.68 -5.64 3.22
N ASP A 171 -14.86 -4.61 3.05
CA ASP A 171 -14.37 -3.74 4.13
C ASP A 171 -15.46 -2.77 4.57
#